data_AF-A0A7K8LP07-F1
#
_entry.id   AF-A0A7K8LP07-F1
#
_cell.length_a   1.000
_cell.length_b   1.000
_cell.length_c   1.000
_cell.angle_alpha   90.00
_cell.angle_beta   90.00
_cell.angle_gamma   90.00
#
_symmetry.space_group_name_H-M   'P 1'
#
loop_
_entity.id
_entity.type
_entity.pdbx_description
1 polymer ?
#
loop_
_entity_poly.entity_id
_entity_poly.type
_entity_poly.pdbx_seq_one_letter_code
_entity_poly.pdbx_strand_id
1 'polypeptide(L)' 'LSLAAERTKKGVQIPLPEGMDFTKEVVTNHAGFLTVGADLHFSKGLREVIEKYRSAPTAPAYPSSRPTAPSVDPRQL' A
#
# COMPACT_ATOMS: atom_id res chain seq x y z
N LEU A 1 -22.64 8.08 25.03
CA LEU A 1 -21.31 8.44 24.49
C LEU A 1 -21.53 9.22 23.20
N SER A 2 -20.81 10.33 22.98
CA SER A 2 -20.96 11.16 21.78
C SER A 2 -20.51 10.40 20.52
N LEU A 3 -21.16 10.65 19.37
CA LEU A 3 -20.85 10.01 18.09
C LEU A 3 -19.36 10.15 17.69
N ALA A 4 -18.71 11.23 18.12
CA ALA A 4 -17.28 11.47 17.90
C ALA A 4 -16.39 10.44 18.63
N ALA A 5 -16.71 10.11 19.89
CA ALA A 5 -15.96 9.14 20.67
C ALA A 5 -16.10 7.71 20.11
N GLU A 6 -17.27 7.36 19.56
CA GLU A 6 -17.49 6.06 18.92
C GLU A 6 -16.65 5.89 17.64
N ARG A 7 -16.40 6.96 16.87
CA ARG A 7 -15.55 6.89 15.67
C ARG A 7 -14.06 6.76 16.00
N THR A 8 -13.58 7.43 17.04
CA THR A 8 -12.18 7.30 17.49
C THR A 8 -11.90 5.97 18.19
N LYS A 9 -12.93 5.30 18.70
CA LYS A 9 -12.81 3.99 19.38
C LYS A 9 -12.29 2.87 18.48
N LYS A 10 -12.56 2.95 17.16
CA LYS A 10 -11.99 2.02 16.17
C LYS A 10 -10.53 2.36 15.80
N GLY A 11 -10.06 3.57 16.16
CA GLY A 11 -8.75 4.06 15.78
C GLY A 11 -8.59 4.28 14.27
N VAL A 12 -7.35 4.56 13.86
CA VAL A 12 -6.93 4.60 12.47
C VAL A 12 -5.89 3.50 12.29
N GLN A 13 -6.08 2.63 11.29
CA GLN A 13 -5.12 1.58 11.00
C GLN A 13 -4.03 2.11 10.08
N ILE A 14 -2.78 2.00 10.54
CA ILE A 14 -1.61 2.26 9.71
C ILE A 14 -1.30 0.96 8.94
N PRO A 15 -1.25 0.99 7.60
CA PRO A 15 -0.99 -0.22 6.83
C PRO A 15 0.46 -0.67 7.03
N LEU A 16 0.63 -1.85 7.61
CA LEU A 16 1.91 -2.53 7.73
C LEU A 16 2.03 -3.67 6.72
N PRO A 17 3.23 -3.96 6.20
CA PRO A 17 3.48 -5.18 5.44
C PRO A 17 3.17 -6.44 6.26
N GLU A 18 2.88 -7.55 5.56
CA GLU A 18 2.68 -8.83 6.24
C GLU A 18 3.93 -9.24 7.03
N GLY A 19 3.70 -9.74 8.25
CA GLY A 19 4.77 -10.18 9.13
C GLY A 19 5.40 -9.06 9.94
N MET A 20 4.90 -7.82 9.84
CA MET A 20 5.30 -6.67 10.63
C MET A 20 4.20 -6.21 11.58
N ASP A 21 4.58 -5.90 12.81
CA ASP A 21 3.71 -5.29 13.82
C ASP A 21 4.45 -4.19 14.58
N PHE A 22 3.69 -3.24 15.13
CA PHE A 22 4.22 -2.21 16.00
C PHE A 22 4.36 -2.72 17.42
N THR A 23 5.42 -2.31 18.08
CA THR A 23 5.66 -2.53 19.50
C THR A 23 6.08 -1.21 20.15
N LYS A 24 5.87 -1.08 21.46
CA LYS A 24 6.22 0.13 22.23
C LYS A 24 5.71 1.43 21.59
N GLU A 25 4.45 1.46 21.20
CA GLU A 25 3.83 2.63 20.57
C GLU A 25 3.84 3.85 21.50
N VAL A 26 4.22 5.00 20.94
CA VAL A 26 4.21 6.31 21.61
C VAL A 26 3.45 7.29 20.72
N VAL A 27 2.38 7.89 21.27
CA VAL A 27 1.59 8.92 20.59
C VAL A 27 1.83 10.26 21.25
N THR A 28 2.23 11.25 20.46
CA THR A 28 2.42 12.63 20.91
C THR A 28 1.44 13.55 20.19
N ASN A 29 0.71 14.35 20.96
CA ASN A 29 -0.24 15.32 20.44
C ASN A 29 0.45 16.67 20.20
N HIS A 30 0.24 17.23 19.03
CA HIS A 30 0.65 18.58 18.67
C HIS A 30 -0.55 19.37 18.14
N ALA A 31 -0.43 20.70 18.10
CA ALA A 31 -1.46 21.54 17.51
C ALA A 31 -1.54 21.28 15.99
N GLY A 32 -2.62 20.61 15.57
CA GLY A 32 -2.91 20.32 14.15
C GLY A 32 -2.44 18.97 13.63
N PHE A 33 -1.67 18.19 14.39
CA PHE A 33 -1.26 16.82 14.00
C PHE A 33 -0.90 15.93 15.19
N LEU A 34 -0.83 14.62 14.95
CA LEU A 34 -0.34 13.61 15.89
C LEU A 34 0.95 13.02 15.35
N THR A 35 1.95 12.85 16.21
CA THR A 35 3.14 12.07 15.91
C THR A 35 2.97 10.69 16.55
N VAL A 36 3.13 9.63 15.74
CA VAL A 36 3.10 8.25 16.21
C VAL A 36 4.48 7.65 15.97
N GLY A 37 5.17 7.27 17.05
CA GLY A 37 6.43 6.53 17.01
C GLY A 37 6.23 5.11 17.53
N ALA A 38 6.93 4.14 16.96
CA ALA A 38 6.86 2.74 17.39
C ALA A 38 8.12 1.98 16.97
N ASP A 39 8.48 0.96 17.75
CA ASP A 39 9.42 -0.06 17.34
C ASP A 39 8.71 -1.05 16.38
N LEU A 40 9.46 -1.65 15.45
CA LEU A 40 8.92 -2.66 14.56
C LEU A 40 9.39 -4.05 14.99
N HIS A 41 8.45 -4.97 15.14
CA HIS A 41 8.73 -6.39 15.28
C HIS A 41 8.45 -7.10 13.94
N PHE A 42 9.31 -8.07 13.61
CA PHE A 42 9.26 -8.84 12.37
C PHE A 42 9.10 -10.31 12.73
N SER A 43 7.87 -10.83 12.58
CA SER A 43 7.57 -12.26 12.80
C SER A 43 8.02 -13.15 11.65
N LYS A 44 8.15 -12.56 10.46
CA LYS A 44 8.74 -13.17 9.26
C LYS A 44 9.97 -12.39 8.86
N GLY A 45 11.03 -13.09 8.46
CA GLY A 45 12.25 -12.44 8.00
C GLY A 45 12.01 -11.66 6.70
N LEU A 46 12.76 -10.58 6.48
CA LEU A 46 12.71 -9.79 5.24
C LEU A 46 12.78 -10.68 3.98
N ARG A 47 13.55 -11.78 4.05
CA ARG A 47 13.69 -12.77 2.98
C ARG A 47 12.36 -13.41 2.58
N GLU A 48 11.53 -13.78 3.55
CA GLU A 48 10.23 -14.43 3.31
C GLU A 48 9.24 -13.44 2.70
N VAL A 49 9.29 -12.18 3.17
CA VAL A 49 8.50 -11.08 2.62
C VAL A 49 8.89 -10.82 1.17
N ILE A 50 10.18 -10.70 0.87
CA ILE A 50 10.69 -10.50 -0.50
C ILE A 50 10.27 -11.66 -1.42
N GLU A 51 10.39 -12.91 -0.97
CA GLU A 51 10.05 -14.09 -1.79
C GLU A 51 8.55 -14.15 -2.14
N LYS A 52 7.68 -13.74 -1.19
CA LYS A 52 6.23 -13.66 -1.43
C LYS A 52 5.89 -12.62 -2.50
N TYR A 53 6.52 -11.44 -2.46
CA TYR A 53 6.29 -10.39 -3.46
C TYR A 53 7.00 -10.67 -4.79
N ARG A 54 8.05 -11.49 -4.81
CA ARG A 54 8.71 -11.95 -6.04
C ARG A 54 7.85 -12.92 -6.85
N SER A 55 7.03 -13.71 -6.16
CA SER A 55 6.10 -14.66 -6.75
C SER A 55 4.71 -14.07 -7.04
N ALA A 56 4.53 -12.76 -6.84
CA ALA A 56 3.33 -12.09 -7.34
C ALA A 56 3.22 -12.45 -8.83
N PRO A 57 2.08 -13.01 -9.29
CA PRO A 57 1.92 -13.30 -10.71
C PRO A 57 2.28 -12.05 -11.47
N THR A 58 3.22 -12.17 -12.41
CA THR A 58 3.31 -11.26 -13.55
C THR A 58 1.88 -10.89 -13.89
N ALA A 59 1.52 -9.61 -13.70
CA ALA A 59 0.18 -9.12 -14.01
C ALA A 59 -0.26 -9.82 -15.31
N PRO A 60 -1.47 -10.40 -15.39
CA PRO A 60 -1.89 -11.09 -16.61
C PRO A 60 -1.55 -10.14 -17.74
N ALA A 61 -0.70 -10.61 -18.66
CA ALA A 61 -0.26 -9.79 -19.77
C ALA A 61 -1.54 -9.25 -20.38
N TYR A 62 -1.85 -7.97 -20.12
CA TYR A 62 -2.91 -7.31 -20.83
C TYR A 62 -2.53 -7.56 -22.28
N PRO A 63 -3.39 -8.18 -23.11
CA PRO A 63 -3.13 -8.14 -24.53
C PRO A 63 -2.94 -6.66 -24.82
N SER A 64 -1.73 -6.32 -25.24
CA SER A 64 -1.44 -4.98 -25.70
C SER A 64 -2.40 -4.76 -26.85
N SER A 65 -3.55 -4.16 -26.56
CA SER A 65 -4.41 -3.50 -27.53
C SER A 65 -3.60 -2.29 -27.99
N ARG A 66 -2.49 -2.57 -28.67
CA ARG A 66 -1.74 -1.59 -29.42
C ARG A 66 -2.80 -1.02 -30.36
N PRO A 67 -3.17 0.26 -30.25
CA PRO A 67 -4.00 0.85 -31.27
C PRO A 67 -3.23 0.67 -32.56
N THR A 68 -3.77 -0.11 -33.49
CA THR A 68 -3.26 -0.17 -34.85
C THR A 68 -3.29 1.27 -35.33
N ALA A 69 -2.12 1.89 -35.44
CA ALA A 69 -2.02 3.21 -36.04
C ALA A 69 -2.70 3.11 -37.41
N PRO A 70 -3.59 4.07 -37.77
CA PRO A 70 -4.15 4.07 -39.10
C PRO A 70 -2.97 4.10 -40.09
N SER A 71 -2.89 3.06 -40.91
CA SER A 71 -1.95 3.04 -42.04
C SER A 71 -2.39 4.16 -42.96
N VAL A 72 -1.71 5.31 -42.86
CA VAL A 72 -1.87 6.39 -43.83
C VAL A 72 -1.23 5.88 -45.10
N ASP A 73 -2.07 5.48 -46.05
CA ASP A 73 -1.65 5.08 -47.39
C ASP A 73 -1.05 6.32 -48.10
N PRO A 74 0.21 6.30 -48.54
CA PRO A 74 0.83 7.46 -49.17
C PRO A 74 0.31 7.76 -50.60
N ARG A 75 -0.68 7.01 -51.12
CA ARG A 75 -1.18 7.13 -52.50
C ARG A 75 -2.49 7.90 -52.63
N GLN A 76 -2.79 8.81 -51.71
CA GLN A 76 -3.85 9.81 -51.90
C GLN A 76 -3.22 11.21 -51.95
N LEU A 77 -2.43 11.42 -53.01
CA LEU A 77 -2.13 12.73 -53.59
C LEU A 77 -3.11 12.96 -54.76
#